data_AF-A0A6B2UTJ7-F1
#
_entry.id   AF-A0A6B2UTJ7-F1
#
_cell.length_a   1.000
_cell.length_b   1.000
_cell.length_c   1.000
_cell.angle_alpha   90.00
_cell.angle_beta   90.00
_cell.angle_gamma   90.00
#
_symmetry.space_group_name_H-M   'P 1'
#
loop_
_entity.id
_entity.type
_entity.pdbx_description
1 polymer ?
#
loop_
_entity_poly.entity_id
_entity_poly.type
_entity_poly.pdbx_seq_one_letter_code
_entity_poly.pdbx_strand_id
1 'polypeptide(L)'
;MWTAREDAGRLARYAVAFEPADPPRAGRLAFWDPDGTVPPAPPGADAAQAALVTAEGRRTVPVVWLSVADALPVLTLARRRYGADDVHDAAAYWGAATALALHLAARERLLPGVSDGDHDAWRVGPLDPADVLRLRELAAAAPP
;
A
#
# COMPACT_ATOMS: atom_id res chain seq x y z
N MET A 1 0.79 -9.54 -13.30
CA MET A 1 -0.31 -9.63 -14.29
C MET A 1 -1.30 -8.58 -13.83
N TRP A 2 -1.59 -7.57 -14.64
CA TRP A 2 -2.31 -6.38 -14.14
C TRP A 2 -3.70 -6.74 -13.61
N THR A 3 -4.03 -6.30 -12.39
CA THR A 3 -5.33 -6.52 -11.76
C THR A 3 -6.46 -5.89 -12.59
N ALA A 4 -7.46 -6.68 -12.97
CA ALA A 4 -8.62 -6.17 -13.70
C ALA A 4 -9.37 -5.11 -12.87
N ARG A 5 -10.03 -4.16 -13.52
CA ARG A 5 -10.74 -3.06 -12.84
C ARG A 5 -11.81 -3.56 -11.86
N GLU A 6 -12.49 -4.65 -12.20
CA GLU A 6 -13.49 -5.30 -11.33
C GLU A 6 -12.83 -5.88 -10.07
N ASP A 7 -11.74 -6.63 -10.21
CA ASP A 7 -10.98 -7.16 -9.08
C ASP A 7 -10.42 -6.03 -8.20
N ALA A 8 -9.97 -4.93 -8.81
CA ALA A 8 -9.54 -3.75 -8.07
C ALA A 8 -10.68 -3.12 -7.26
N GLY A 9 -11.89 -3.05 -7.82
CA GLY A 9 -13.07 -2.57 -7.09
C GLY A 9 -13.46 -3.48 -5.91
N ARG A 10 -13.30 -4.79 -6.06
CA ARG A 10 -13.56 -5.76 -4.99
C ARG A 10 -12.50 -5.67 -3.89
N LEU A 11 -11.21 -5.61 -4.25
CA LEU A 11 -10.10 -5.52 -3.30
C LEU A 11 -10.05 -4.19 -2.53
N ALA A 12 -10.54 -3.09 -3.12
CA ALA A 12 -10.58 -1.78 -2.46
C ALA A 12 -11.45 -1.74 -1.18
N ARG A 13 -12.28 -2.77 -0.96
CA ARG A 13 -13.14 -2.94 0.23
C ARG A 13 -12.40 -3.48 1.45
N TYR A 14 -11.16 -3.92 1.29
CA TYR A 14 -10.40 -4.62 2.32
C TYR A 14 -9.35 -3.71 2.96
N ALA A 15 -9.01 -4.01 4.21
CA ALA A 15 -7.90 -3.37 4.90
C ALA A 15 -6.58 -3.68 4.20
N VAL A 16 -5.60 -2.78 4.33
CA VAL A 16 -4.31 -2.88 3.63
C VAL A 16 -3.16 -2.60 4.57
N ALA A 17 -2.17 -3.48 4.58
CA ALA A 17 -0.89 -3.30 5.27
C ALA A 17 0.27 -3.43 4.29
N PHE A 18 1.38 -2.74 4.55
CA PHE A 18 2.61 -2.86 3.77
C PHE A 18 3.65 -3.70 4.51
N GLU A 19 4.18 -4.69 3.82
CA GLU A 19 5.34 -5.46 4.26
C GLU A 19 6.59 -4.91 3.56
N PRO A 20 7.52 -4.27 4.31
CA PRO A 20 8.78 -3.83 3.75
C PRO A 20 9.66 -5.03 3.39
N ALA A 21 10.48 -4.85 2.37
CA ALA A 21 11.48 -5.84 1.96
C ALA A 21 12.79 -5.13 1.59
N ASP A 22 13.85 -5.92 1.48
CA ASP A 22 15.13 -5.50 0.93
C ASP A 22 15.48 -6.45 -0.24
N PRO A 23 15.59 -5.94 -1.50
CA PRO A 23 15.49 -4.54 -1.90
C PRO A 23 14.07 -3.96 -1.74
N PRO A 24 13.92 -2.63 -1.56
CA PRO A 24 12.61 -1.97 -1.39
C PRO A 24 11.57 -2.30 -2.48
N ARG A 25 12.02 -2.55 -3.71
CA ARG A 25 11.16 -2.96 -4.84
C ARG A 25 10.50 -4.32 -4.68
N ALA A 26 10.94 -5.14 -3.73
CA ALA A 26 10.35 -6.44 -3.41
C ALA A 26 9.27 -6.36 -2.32
N GLY A 27 8.97 -5.18 -1.78
CA GLY A 27 7.91 -4.97 -0.80
C GLY A 27 6.53 -5.36 -1.34
N ARG A 28 5.60 -5.66 -0.44
CA ARG A 28 4.27 -6.20 -0.78
C ARG A 28 3.16 -5.55 0.02
N LEU A 29 1.95 -5.58 -0.52
CA LEU A 29 0.74 -5.12 0.15
C LEU A 29 -0.12 -6.33 0.51
N ALA A 30 -0.45 -6.47 1.79
CA ALA A 30 -1.43 -7.44 2.28
C ALA A 30 -2.82 -6.81 2.29
N PHE A 31 -3.73 -7.39 1.52
CA PHE A 31 -5.16 -7.14 1.63
C PHE A 31 -5.75 -8.15 2.61
N TRP A 32 -6.58 -7.67 3.54
CA TRP A 32 -7.14 -8.51 4.60
C TRP A 32 -8.48 -7.95 5.11
N ASP A 33 -9.25 -8.80 5.78
CA ASP A 33 -10.52 -8.40 6.39
C ASP A 33 -10.41 -8.41 7.93
N PRO A 34 -10.69 -7.29 8.62
CA PRO A 34 -10.87 -7.25 10.07
C PRO A 34 -11.85 -8.30 10.61
N ASP A 35 -12.89 -8.64 9.86
CA ASP A 35 -13.87 -9.67 10.25
C ASP A 35 -13.38 -11.10 9.97
N GLY A 36 -12.22 -11.24 9.33
CA GLY A 36 -11.57 -12.52 9.06
C GLY A 36 -12.08 -13.26 7.82
N THR A 37 -12.88 -12.61 6.96
CA THR A 37 -13.21 -13.20 5.66
C THR A 37 -12.00 -13.22 4.74
N VAL A 38 -11.98 -14.16 3.79
CA VAL A 38 -10.88 -14.28 2.83
C VAL A 38 -11.09 -13.26 1.71
N PRO A 39 -10.15 -12.31 1.50
CA PRO A 39 -10.24 -11.38 0.38
C PRO A 39 -10.18 -12.11 -0.96
N PRO A 40 -10.75 -11.56 -2.03
CA PRO A 40 -10.66 -12.14 -3.36
C PRO A 40 -9.21 -12.12 -3.85
N ALA A 41 -8.73 -13.27 -4.35
CA ALA A 41 -7.40 -13.38 -4.93
C ALA A 41 -7.47 -13.23 -6.47
N PRO A 42 -6.98 -12.13 -7.06
CA PRO A 42 -6.84 -12.05 -8.51
C PRO A 42 -5.75 -13.02 -9.00
N PRO A 43 -5.72 -13.35 -10.31
CA PRO A 43 -4.70 -14.24 -10.86
C PRO A 43 -3.26 -13.77 -10.55
N GLY A 44 -2.47 -14.67 -9.97
CA GLY A 44 -1.07 -14.40 -9.60
C GLY A 44 -0.88 -13.73 -8.23
N ALA A 45 -1.96 -13.47 -7.49
CA ALA A 45 -1.87 -13.08 -6.09
C ALA A 45 -1.50 -14.27 -5.20
N ASP A 46 -0.79 -13.99 -4.11
CA ASP A 46 -0.38 -15.00 -3.13
C ASP A 46 -1.33 -14.95 -1.92
N ALA A 47 -2.19 -15.97 -1.80
CA ALA A 47 -3.12 -16.09 -0.68
C ALA A 47 -2.48 -16.90 0.45
N ALA A 48 -2.40 -16.30 1.64
CA ALA A 48 -1.70 -16.88 2.78
C ALA A 48 -2.40 -16.58 4.12
N GLN A 49 -1.88 -17.15 5.20
CA GLN A 49 -2.16 -16.70 6.56
C GLN A 49 -0.99 -15.81 7.02
N ALA A 50 -1.27 -14.62 7.54
CA ALA A 50 -0.25 -13.74 8.07
C ALA A 50 -0.64 -13.21 9.46
N ALA A 51 0.37 -13.06 10.32
CA ALA A 51 0.19 -12.43 11.62
C ALA A 51 0.30 -10.92 11.47
N LEU A 52 -0.83 -10.22 11.56
CA LEU A 52 -0.91 -8.76 11.52
C LEU A 52 -1.03 -8.19 12.93
N VAL A 53 -0.50 -6.99 13.12
CA VAL A 53 -0.68 -6.20 14.33
C VAL A 53 -1.79 -5.19 14.04
N THR A 54 -2.88 -5.27 14.80
CA THR A 54 -4.02 -4.35 14.74
C THR A 54 -4.17 -3.64 16.08
N ALA A 55 -5.11 -2.70 16.18
CA ALA A 55 -5.45 -2.04 17.45
C ALA A 55 -5.85 -3.05 18.55
N GLU A 56 -6.42 -4.19 18.18
CA GLU A 56 -6.84 -5.28 19.08
C GLU A 56 -5.69 -6.24 19.43
N GLY A 57 -4.49 -6.01 18.88
CA GLY A 57 -3.30 -6.81 19.10
C GLY A 57 -2.89 -7.66 17.90
N ARG A 58 -2.03 -8.65 18.15
CA ARG A 58 -1.51 -9.52 17.09
C ARG A 58 -2.51 -10.65 16.79
N ARG A 59 -2.94 -10.76 15.54
CA ARG A 59 -3.85 -11.82 15.06
C ARG A 59 -3.37 -12.42 13.75
N THR A 60 -3.58 -13.73 13.59
CA THR A 60 -3.36 -14.42 12.32
C THR A 60 -4.65 -14.36 11.51
N VAL A 61 -4.58 -13.82 10.29
CA VAL A 61 -5.73 -13.66 9.40
C VAL A 61 -5.41 -14.13 7.98
N PRO A 62 -6.42 -14.51 7.19
CA PRO A 62 -6.26 -14.67 5.76
C PRO A 62 -5.84 -13.35 5.11
N VAL A 63 -4.84 -13.41 4.25
CA VAL A 63 -4.35 -12.27 3.48
C VAL A 63 -4.19 -12.63 2.01
N VAL A 64 -4.35 -11.64 1.15
CA VAL A 64 -3.98 -11.69 -0.26
C VAL A 64 -2.83 -10.71 -0.47
N TRP A 65 -1.66 -11.22 -0.82
CA TRP A 65 -0.47 -10.43 -1.11
C TRP A 65 -0.43 -10.03 -2.58
N LEU A 66 -0.20 -8.75 -2.82
CA LEU A 66 0.15 -8.20 -4.12
C LEU A 66 1.52 -7.54 -4.06
N SER A 67 2.26 -7.61 -5.17
CA SER A 67 3.41 -6.73 -5.38
C SER A 67 2.95 -5.27 -5.34
N VAL A 68 3.85 -4.32 -5.05
CA VAL A 68 3.53 -2.89 -5.15
C VAL A 68 2.92 -2.57 -6.52
N ALA A 69 3.51 -3.10 -7.60
CA ALA A 69 3.05 -2.85 -8.97
C ALA A 69 1.62 -3.35 -9.23
N ASP A 70 1.29 -4.56 -8.78
CA ASP A 70 -0.06 -5.13 -8.96
C ASP A 70 -1.08 -4.48 -8.01
N ALA A 71 -0.65 -3.88 -6.90
CA ALA A 71 -1.54 -3.15 -5.98
C ALA A 71 -1.92 -1.74 -6.48
N LEU A 72 -1.10 -1.09 -7.31
CA LEU A 72 -1.34 0.29 -7.80
C LEU A 72 -2.76 0.54 -8.37
N PRO A 73 -3.36 -0.35 -9.18
CA PRO A 73 -4.71 -0.13 -9.72
C PRO A 73 -5.76 -0.08 -8.60
N VAL A 74 -5.61 -0.92 -7.58
CA VAL A 74 -6.49 -0.99 -6.40
C VAL A 74 -6.35 0.28 -5.57
N LEU A 75 -5.12 0.66 -5.22
CA LEU A 75 -4.83 1.80 -4.35
C LEU A 75 -5.24 3.13 -4.99
N THR A 76 -4.94 3.31 -6.28
CA THR A 76 -5.33 4.54 -7.00
C THR A 76 -6.85 4.66 -7.18
N LEU A 77 -7.56 3.52 -7.36
CA LEU A 77 -9.02 3.48 -7.37
C LEU A 77 -9.60 3.82 -6.00
N ALA A 78 -9.11 3.18 -4.94
CA ALA A 78 -9.56 3.41 -3.56
C ALA A 78 -9.43 4.88 -3.16
N ARG A 79 -8.28 5.52 -3.43
CA ARG A 79 -8.11 6.96 -3.20
C ARG A 79 -9.14 7.81 -3.94
N ARG A 80 -9.43 7.49 -5.21
CA ARG A 80 -10.40 8.27 -6.00
C ARG A 80 -11.84 8.13 -5.50
N ARG A 81 -12.15 7.02 -4.84
CA ARG A 81 -13.48 6.70 -4.30
C ARG A 81 -13.54 6.84 -2.78
N TYR A 82 -12.55 7.50 -2.17
CA TYR A 82 -12.55 7.74 -0.73
C TYR A 82 -13.85 8.41 -0.27
N GLY A 83 -14.41 7.92 0.84
CA GLY A 83 -15.72 8.34 1.37
C GLY A 83 -16.92 7.59 0.79
N ALA A 84 -16.72 6.66 -0.16
CA ALA A 84 -17.76 5.72 -0.57
C ALA A 84 -17.86 4.55 0.43
N ASP A 85 -19.08 4.06 0.66
CA ASP A 85 -19.37 2.96 1.59
C ASP A 85 -18.66 1.64 1.25
N ASP A 86 -18.21 1.48 0.00
CA ASP A 86 -17.54 0.28 -0.50
C ASP A 86 -16.01 0.43 -0.63
N VAL A 87 -15.40 1.37 0.10
CA VAL A 87 -13.94 1.56 0.13
C VAL A 87 -13.45 1.57 1.56
N HIS A 88 -12.43 0.77 1.84
CA HIS A 88 -11.79 0.74 3.15
C HIS A 88 -10.81 1.91 3.31
N ASP A 89 -10.80 2.54 4.48
CA ASP A 89 -9.94 3.69 4.77
C ASP A 89 -8.45 3.37 4.59
N ALA A 90 -7.99 2.21 5.08
CA ALA A 90 -6.62 1.73 4.84
C ALA A 90 -6.25 1.62 3.35
N ALA A 91 -7.15 1.15 2.48
CA ALA A 91 -6.89 1.10 1.03
C ALA A 91 -6.78 2.52 0.44
N ALA A 92 -7.64 3.44 0.86
CA ALA A 92 -7.59 4.83 0.44
C ALA A 92 -6.32 5.55 0.95
N TYR A 93 -5.90 5.26 2.19
CA TYR A 93 -4.67 5.78 2.79
C TYR A 93 -3.43 5.36 1.99
N TRP A 94 -3.28 4.07 1.68
CA TRP A 94 -2.18 3.61 0.83
C TRP A 94 -2.28 4.14 -0.62
N GLY A 95 -3.50 4.42 -1.09
CA GLY A 95 -3.73 5.19 -2.30
C GLY A 95 -3.23 6.63 -2.23
N ALA A 96 -3.42 7.33 -1.11
CA ALA A 96 -2.87 8.66 -0.86
C ALA A 96 -1.33 8.62 -0.79
N ALA A 97 -0.74 7.62 -0.13
CA ALA A 97 0.70 7.37 -0.11
C ALA A 97 1.26 7.16 -1.53
N THR A 98 0.57 6.37 -2.36
CA THR A 98 0.91 6.16 -3.77
C THR A 98 0.92 7.47 -4.54
N ALA A 99 -0.10 8.32 -4.37
CA ALA A 99 -0.18 9.61 -5.04
C ALA A 99 0.95 10.56 -4.61
N LEU A 100 1.30 10.58 -3.32
CA LEU A 100 2.40 11.39 -2.79
C LEU A 100 3.75 10.91 -3.34
N ALA A 101 3.99 9.59 -3.38
CA ALA A 101 5.19 9.02 -3.97
C ALA A 101 5.34 9.39 -5.45
N LEU A 102 4.26 9.29 -6.23
CA LEU A 102 4.25 9.71 -7.64
C LEU A 102 4.49 11.21 -7.81
N HIS A 103 3.94 12.04 -6.93
CA HIS A 103 4.18 13.50 -6.94
C HIS A 103 5.66 13.82 -6.72
N LEU A 104 6.30 13.16 -5.76
CA LEU A 104 7.73 13.33 -5.47
C LEU A 104 8.59 12.84 -6.64
N ALA A 105 8.24 11.71 -7.25
CA ALA A 105 8.90 11.21 -8.45
C ALA A 105 8.79 12.17 -9.64
N ALA A 106 7.59 12.72 -9.89
CA ALA A 106 7.36 13.70 -10.94
C ALA A 106 8.11 15.03 -10.72
N ARG A 107 8.49 15.32 -9.48
CA ARG A 107 9.33 16.46 -9.09
C ARG A 107 10.81 16.13 -9.04
N GLU A 108 11.22 15.00 -9.62
CA GLU A 108 12.61 14.56 -9.68
C GLU A 108 13.28 14.43 -8.29
N ARG A 109 12.49 14.09 -7.27
CA ARG A 109 12.97 13.87 -5.89
C ARG A 109 13.49 12.45 -5.66
N LEU A 110 13.89 11.73 -6.72
CA LEU A 110 14.44 10.38 -6.61
C LEU A 110 15.94 10.42 -6.84
N LEU A 111 16.69 9.90 -5.87
CA LEU A 111 18.14 9.78 -5.95
C LEU A 111 18.52 8.30 -5.95
N PRO A 112 19.54 7.90 -6.73
CA PRO A 112 20.10 6.57 -6.62
C PRO A 112 20.73 6.38 -5.23
N GLY A 113 20.69 5.15 -4.74
CA GLY A 113 21.26 4.75 -3.46
C GLY A 113 21.47 3.24 -3.40
N VAL A 114 21.95 2.79 -2.24
CA VAL A 114 22.15 1.38 -1.92
C VAL A 114 21.39 1.10 -0.63
N SER A 115 20.64 0.00 -0.58
CA SER A 115 19.93 -0.43 0.62
C SER A 115 20.86 -1.14 1.61
N ASP A 116 20.36 -1.48 2.80
CA ASP A 116 21.17 -2.10 3.86
C ASP A 116 21.78 -3.45 3.44
N GLY A 117 21.07 -4.23 2.61
CA GLY A 117 21.54 -5.49 2.04
C GLY A 117 22.30 -5.36 0.71
N ASP A 118 22.84 -4.18 0.40
CA ASP A 118 23.72 -3.94 -0.75
C ASP A 118 23.02 -4.08 -2.12
N HIS A 119 21.73 -3.73 -2.19
CA HIS A 119 20.99 -3.66 -3.44
C HIS A 119 20.88 -2.24 -3.97
N ASP A 120 20.87 -2.10 -5.29
CA ASP A 120 20.52 -0.85 -5.96
C ASP A 120 19.11 -0.39 -5.53
N ALA A 121 18.98 0.86 -5.08
CA ALA A 121 17.73 1.41 -4.57
C ALA A 121 17.54 2.86 -4.99
N TRP A 122 16.29 3.32 -4.85
CA TRP A 122 15.93 4.73 -5.00
C TRP A 122 15.53 5.28 -3.64
N ARG A 123 16.11 6.42 -3.27
CA ARG A 123 15.71 7.17 -2.06
C ARG A 123 15.02 8.46 -2.46
N VAL A 124 14.05 8.87 -1.66
CA VAL A 124 13.36 10.14 -1.85
C VAL A 124 14.18 11.26 -1.19
N GLY A 125 14.46 12.33 -1.93
CA GLY A 125 15.02 13.57 -1.40
C GLY A 125 15.83 14.39 -2.41
N PRO A 126 16.32 15.58 -2.00
CA PRO A 126 16.01 16.27 -0.76
C PRO A 126 14.54 16.75 -0.75
N LEU A 127 13.88 16.62 0.40
CA LEU A 127 12.49 17.06 0.60
C LEU A 127 12.46 18.55 0.95
N ASP A 128 11.59 19.31 0.30
CA ASP A 128 11.32 20.68 0.71
C ASP A 128 10.31 20.75 1.88
N PRO A 129 10.14 21.90 2.55
CA PRO A 129 9.23 22.01 3.70
C PRO A 129 7.79 21.59 3.39
N ALA A 130 7.32 21.80 2.16
CA ALA A 130 5.96 21.40 1.77
C ALA A 130 5.85 19.88 1.57
N ASP A 131 6.90 19.23 1.06
CA ASP A 131 6.97 17.77 1.00
C ASP A 131 6.93 17.15 2.40
N VAL A 132 7.71 17.70 3.34
CA VAL A 132 7.74 17.25 4.74
C VAL A 132 6.38 17.42 5.41
N LEU A 133 5.71 18.55 5.18
CA LEU A 133 4.37 18.77 5.73
C LEU A 133 3.38 17.72 5.22
N ARG A 134 3.34 17.46 3.90
CA ARG A 134 2.46 16.44 3.31
C ARG A 134 2.73 15.04 3.83
N LEU A 135 4.00 14.67 4.04
CA LEU A 135 4.36 13.39 4.64
C LEU A 135 3.86 13.26 6.08
N ARG A 136 3.94 14.34 6.86
CA ARG A 136 3.42 14.37 8.23
C ARG A 136 1.89 14.33 8.27
N GLU A 137 1.22 15.06 7.38
CA GLU A 137 -0.24 15.02 7.22
C GLU A 137 -0.70 13.62 6.83
N LEU A 138 -0.02 12.98 5.88
CA LEU A 138 -0.29 11.59 5.52
C LEU A 138 -0.12 10.69 6.74
N ALA A 139 1.03 10.71 7.41
CA ALA A 139 1.28 9.85 8.57
C ALA A 139 0.24 10.04 9.70
N ALA A 140 -0.20 11.28 9.94
CA ALA A 140 -1.23 11.58 10.93
C ALA A 140 -2.63 11.08 10.53
N ALA A 141 -2.87 10.86 9.23
CA ALA A 141 -4.11 10.31 8.69
C ALA A 141 -4.11 8.78 8.58
N ALA A 142 -3.07 8.10 9.07
CA ALA A 142 -3.01 6.64 9.09
C ALA A 142 -4.21 6.07 9.88
N PRO A 143 -5.00 5.17 9.29
CA PRO A 143 -6.07 4.48 9.99
C PRO A 143 -5.52 3.67 11.18
N PRO A 144 -6.30 3.53 12.27
CA PRO A 144 -5.89 2.81 13.47
C PRO A 144 -5.69 1.31 13.26
#